data_AF-A0A9D6F0P7-F1
#
_entry.id   AF-A0A9D6F0P7-F1
#
_cell.length_a   1.000
_cell.length_b   1.000
_cell.length_c   1.000
_cell.angle_alpha   90.00
_cell.angle_beta   90.00
_cell.angle_gamma   90.00
#
_symmetry.space_group_name_H-M   'P 1'
#
loop_
_entity.id
_entity.type
_entity.pdbx_description
1 polymer ?
#
loop_
_entity_poly.entity_id
_entity_poly.type
_entity_poly.pdbx_seq_one_letter_code
_entity_poly.pdbx_strand_id
1 'polypeptide(L)'
;MRRVGSIALGLMTVGLVALAIYIYTTRHRPSQQPTTEDRRPKLRKLVADQEAESAQALTNYKPKITARLDDLSAHVDDLLRAVPGVIQVEVLVKANKPTHRLIHLRDWHFVQRNPFAIDMRAALGREIGDEELDRLYEEHLLELDAVQLEQLTLVRCLIKHHGLKRVFSEGFSSKDMENYKDRISVLRKMEKDQVSQLRKQLIDVQALKGDEARKIEDQIKTMIREHEVRLLEVGVSGRLLITGEIEDVVPIEDTDLLDKAKPVTPDGKLRFDPGKVKARNDAQVKAVLENGPVGFVILGGSHDLSDSVRRLGGGKSEYIRLTTKLFEKMGQ
;
A
#
# COMPACT_ATOMS: atom_id res chain seq x y z
N MET A 1 33.46 20.65 -0.09
CA MET A 1 32.67 19.90 0.92
C MET A 1 31.20 20.12 0.63
N ARG A 2 30.50 19.13 0.05
CA ARG A 2 29.06 19.24 -0.27
C ARG A 2 28.26 18.91 0.99
N ARG A 3 27.35 19.82 1.37
CA ARG A 3 26.42 19.66 2.50
C ARG A 3 25.41 18.57 2.14
N VAL A 4 25.40 17.48 2.91
CA VAL A 4 24.28 16.53 2.97
C VAL A 4 23.20 17.22 3.80
N GLY A 5 22.19 17.77 3.12
CA GLY A 5 21.08 18.49 3.75
C GLY A 5 20.03 17.52 4.29
N SER A 6 19.57 17.81 5.51
CA SER A 6 18.54 17.10 6.26
C SER A 6 17.21 16.96 5.50
N ILE A 7 16.87 15.73 5.09
CA ILE A 7 15.55 15.37 4.51
C ILE A 7 14.52 14.99 5.61
N ALA A 8 14.90 14.99 6.89
CA ALA A 8 14.13 14.32 7.95
C ALA A 8 12.81 15.00 8.39
N LEU A 9 12.46 16.21 7.94
CA LEU A 9 11.33 16.96 8.55
C LEU A 9 9.96 16.73 7.88
N GLY A 10 9.89 16.14 6.69
CA GLY A 10 8.62 15.92 5.97
C GLY A 10 7.85 14.64 6.33
N LEU A 11 8.49 13.67 6.99
CA LEU A 11 7.95 12.30 7.16
C LEU A 11 7.03 12.13 8.37
N MET A 12 7.03 13.06 9.33
CA MET A 12 6.27 12.91 10.58
C MET A 12 4.76 13.20 10.41
N THR A 13 4.36 13.98 9.42
CA THR A 13 2.98 14.46 9.25
C THR A 13 2.06 13.50 8.50
N VAL A 14 2.60 12.70 7.56
CA VAL A 14 1.83 11.70 6.80
C VAL A 14 1.45 10.50 7.67
N GLY A 15 2.35 10.08 8.58
CA GLY A 15 2.11 8.93 9.47
C GLY A 15 0.88 9.08 10.39
N LEU A 16 0.54 10.30 10.82
CA LEU A 16 -0.58 10.55 11.74
C LEU A 16 -1.97 10.43 11.07
N VAL A 17 -2.07 10.63 9.76
CA VAL A 17 -3.34 10.49 9.01
C VAL A 17 -3.63 9.01 8.72
N ALA A 18 -2.62 8.27 8.25
CA ALA A 18 -2.72 6.83 8.03
C ALA A 18 -3.05 6.07 9.33
N LEU A 19 -2.39 6.46 10.43
CA LEU A 19 -2.64 5.99 11.79
C LEU A 19 -4.13 6.09 12.15
N ALA A 20 -4.72 7.24 11.91
CA ALA A 20 -6.05 7.46 12.39
C ALA A 20 -7.12 6.85 11.49
N ILE A 21 -6.92 6.83 10.17
CA ILE A 21 -7.74 6.00 9.28
C ILE A 21 -7.69 4.54 9.72
N TYR A 22 -6.50 4.02 10.07
CA TYR A 22 -6.35 2.67 10.61
C TYR A 22 -7.10 2.47 11.95
N ILE A 23 -7.05 3.43 12.88
CA ILE A 23 -7.77 3.35 14.17
C ILE A 23 -9.29 3.40 14.02
N TYR A 24 -9.81 4.24 13.12
CA TYR A 24 -11.26 4.31 12.86
C TYR A 24 -11.80 2.95 12.38
N THR A 25 -10.94 2.15 11.76
CA THR A 25 -11.34 1.03 10.92
C THR A 25 -11.03 -0.30 11.59
N THR A 26 -10.04 -0.32 12.48
CA THR A 26 -9.82 -1.41 13.44
C THR A 26 -10.80 -1.39 14.61
N ARG A 27 -11.40 -0.25 14.97
CA ARG A 27 -12.44 -0.17 16.04
C ARG A 27 -13.69 -1.02 15.78
N HIS A 28 -13.92 -1.48 14.55
CA HIS A 28 -15.03 -2.34 14.20
C HIS A 28 -14.61 -3.79 13.90
N ARG A 29 -13.36 -4.17 14.14
CA ARG A 29 -12.97 -5.58 14.11
C ARG A 29 -13.33 -6.25 15.44
N PRO A 30 -13.89 -7.47 15.44
CA PRO A 30 -13.77 -8.32 16.62
C PRO A 30 -12.27 -8.46 16.89
N SER A 31 -11.79 -7.95 18.02
CA SER A 31 -10.38 -8.03 18.35
C SER A 31 -10.01 -9.51 18.50
N GLN A 32 -9.34 -10.06 17.50
CA GLN A 32 -8.46 -11.18 17.79
C GLN A 32 -7.42 -10.58 18.74
N GLN A 33 -7.54 -10.90 20.03
CA GLN A 33 -6.53 -10.51 21.00
C GLN A 33 -5.18 -10.97 20.45
N PRO A 34 -4.19 -10.07 20.34
CA PRO A 34 -2.85 -10.43 19.88
C PRO A 34 -2.39 -11.67 20.61
N THR A 35 -2.13 -12.74 19.85
CA THR A 35 -1.69 -14.00 20.43
C THR A 35 -0.32 -13.79 21.07
N THR A 36 -0.07 -14.43 22.21
CA THR A 36 1.27 -14.48 22.82
C THR A 36 2.25 -15.31 21.98
N GLU A 37 1.75 -16.06 21.00
CA GLU A 37 2.55 -16.83 20.04
C GLU A 37 3.32 -15.90 19.09
N ASP A 38 4.61 -16.18 18.89
CA ASP A 38 5.45 -15.55 17.88
C ASP A 38 5.09 -16.09 16.48
N ARG A 39 4.40 -15.27 15.68
CA ARG A 39 3.91 -15.66 14.35
C ARG A 39 4.96 -15.47 13.25
N ARG A 40 6.13 -14.89 13.55
CA ARG A 40 7.13 -14.54 12.54
C ARG A 40 7.58 -15.72 11.68
N PRO A 41 7.84 -16.95 12.19
CA PRO A 41 8.20 -18.08 11.34
C PRO A 41 7.10 -18.43 10.33
N LYS A 42 5.83 -18.42 10.78
CA LYS A 42 4.67 -18.70 9.92
C LYS A 42 4.47 -17.62 8.87
N LEU A 43 4.63 -16.35 9.25
CA LEU A 43 4.49 -15.22 8.34
C LEU A 43 5.63 -15.14 7.32
N ARG A 44 6.87 -15.42 7.70
CA ARG A 44 8.00 -15.52 6.74
C ARG A 44 7.76 -16.63 5.72
N LYS A 45 7.25 -17.79 6.16
CA LYS A 45 6.84 -18.86 5.25
C LYS A 45 5.72 -18.38 4.31
N LEU A 46 4.72 -17.67 4.83
CA LEU A 46 3.63 -17.11 4.01
C LEU A 46 4.16 -16.14 2.94
N VAL A 47 5.09 -15.25 3.29
CA VAL A 47 5.71 -14.33 2.33
C VAL A 47 6.42 -15.11 1.21
N ALA A 48 7.24 -16.11 1.57
CA ALA A 48 7.95 -16.94 0.59
C ALA A 48 6.99 -17.75 -0.30
N ASP A 49 5.96 -18.37 0.29
CA ASP A 49 4.92 -19.09 -0.46
C ASP A 49 4.19 -18.14 -1.42
N GLN A 50 3.84 -16.94 -0.94
CA GLN A 50 3.13 -15.93 -1.74
C GLN A 50 4.00 -15.39 -2.87
N GLU A 51 5.31 -15.21 -2.67
CA GLU A 51 6.22 -14.81 -3.75
C GLU A 51 6.23 -15.85 -4.87
N ALA A 52 6.33 -17.14 -4.52
CA ALA A 52 6.29 -18.24 -5.48
C ALA A 52 4.93 -18.34 -6.20
N GLU A 53 3.82 -18.26 -5.45
CA GLU A 53 2.45 -18.26 -6.00
C GLU A 53 2.23 -17.08 -6.95
N SER A 54 2.66 -15.88 -6.55
CA SER A 54 2.60 -14.66 -7.34
C SER A 54 3.36 -14.78 -8.67
N ALA A 55 4.59 -15.30 -8.64
CA ALA A 55 5.39 -15.54 -9.83
C ALA A 55 4.71 -16.53 -10.79
N GLN A 56 4.20 -17.65 -10.26
CA GLN A 56 3.49 -18.65 -11.04
C GLN A 56 2.19 -18.09 -11.65
N ALA A 57 1.41 -17.35 -10.87
CA ALA A 57 0.17 -16.74 -11.31
C ALA A 57 0.41 -15.76 -12.46
N LEU A 58 1.43 -14.90 -12.36
CA LEU A 58 1.78 -13.94 -13.42
C LEU A 58 2.21 -14.65 -14.73
N THR A 59 2.98 -15.74 -14.63
CA THR A 59 3.39 -16.52 -15.81
C THR A 59 2.21 -17.25 -16.45
N ASN A 60 1.28 -17.76 -15.66
CA ASN A 60 0.17 -18.57 -16.15
C ASN A 60 -1.07 -17.76 -16.53
N TYR A 61 -1.14 -16.48 -16.14
CA TYR A 61 -2.30 -15.65 -16.44
C TYR A 61 -2.47 -15.44 -17.94
N LYS A 62 -3.62 -15.89 -18.45
CA LYS A 62 -4.09 -15.66 -19.81
C LYS A 62 -5.48 -15.03 -19.71
N PRO A 63 -5.65 -13.74 -20.06
CA PRO A 63 -6.93 -13.08 -19.90
C PRO A 63 -7.99 -13.75 -20.77
N LYS A 64 -9.06 -14.23 -20.16
CA LYS A 64 -10.24 -14.72 -20.90
C LYS A 64 -11.02 -13.56 -21.53
N ILE A 65 -10.99 -12.40 -20.89
CA ILE A 65 -11.61 -11.16 -21.35
C ILE A 65 -10.49 -10.25 -21.83
N THR A 66 -10.48 -9.93 -23.12
CA THR A 66 -9.41 -9.12 -23.75
C THR A 66 -9.68 -7.61 -23.70
N ALA A 67 -10.78 -7.20 -23.06
CA ALA A 67 -11.10 -5.80 -22.87
C ALA A 67 -9.99 -5.08 -22.09
N ARG A 68 -9.84 -3.78 -22.37
CA ARG A 68 -8.92 -2.90 -21.65
C ARG A 68 -9.66 -2.17 -20.54
N LEU A 69 -8.94 -1.72 -19.52
CA LEU A 69 -9.56 -0.95 -18.43
C LEU A 69 -10.21 0.35 -18.93
N ASP A 70 -9.59 0.97 -19.95
CA ASP A 70 -10.04 2.20 -20.61
C ASP A 70 -11.20 2.03 -21.59
N ASP A 71 -11.65 0.79 -21.83
CA ASP A 71 -12.91 0.53 -22.52
C ASP A 71 -14.09 0.70 -21.55
N LEU A 72 -14.66 1.90 -21.54
CA LEU A 72 -15.81 2.24 -20.72
C LEU A 72 -17.12 1.56 -21.16
N SER A 73 -17.16 0.94 -22.34
CA SER A 73 -18.32 0.18 -22.80
C SER A 73 -18.32 -1.27 -22.29
N ALA A 74 -17.16 -1.78 -21.86
CA ALA A 74 -17.01 -3.14 -21.37
C ALA A 74 -17.46 -3.31 -19.92
N HIS A 75 -17.95 -4.52 -19.61
CA HIS A 75 -18.21 -5.01 -18.25
C HIS A 75 -16.88 -5.33 -17.55
N VAL A 76 -16.22 -4.28 -17.04
CA VAL A 76 -14.89 -4.40 -16.42
C VAL A 76 -14.92 -5.26 -15.15
N ASP A 77 -16.06 -5.42 -14.49
CA ASP A 77 -16.16 -6.22 -13.27
C ASP A 77 -15.91 -7.71 -13.55
N ASP A 78 -16.34 -8.24 -14.70
CA ASP A 78 -16.01 -9.61 -15.11
C ASP A 78 -14.52 -9.78 -15.40
N LEU A 79 -13.90 -8.78 -16.03
CA LEU A 79 -12.45 -8.72 -16.23
C LEU A 79 -11.73 -8.77 -14.89
N LEU A 80 -12.12 -7.91 -13.94
CA LEU A 80 -11.46 -7.79 -12.65
C LEU A 80 -11.63 -9.06 -11.80
N ARG A 81 -12.79 -9.73 -11.86
CA ARG A 81 -13.01 -11.04 -11.21
C ARG A 81 -12.09 -12.14 -11.74
N ALA A 82 -11.62 -12.02 -12.98
CA ALA A 82 -10.74 -13.01 -13.60
C ALA A 82 -9.25 -12.81 -13.26
N VAL A 83 -8.86 -11.68 -12.65
CA VAL A 83 -7.46 -11.39 -12.32
C VAL A 83 -7.02 -12.20 -11.09
N PRO A 84 -5.81 -12.81 -11.10
CA PRO A 84 -5.33 -13.60 -9.96
C PRO A 84 -5.33 -12.81 -8.64
N GLY A 85 -5.70 -13.49 -7.56
CA GLY A 85 -5.76 -12.93 -6.20
C GLY A 85 -7.04 -12.15 -5.88
N VAL A 86 -7.82 -11.73 -6.87
CA VAL A 86 -9.11 -11.06 -6.65
C VAL A 86 -10.14 -12.07 -6.15
N ILE A 87 -10.73 -11.80 -5.00
CA ILE A 87 -11.82 -12.63 -4.43
C ILE A 87 -13.16 -11.91 -4.40
N GLN A 88 -13.14 -10.58 -4.47
CA GLN A 88 -14.36 -9.77 -4.43
C GLN A 88 -14.22 -8.56 -5.35
N VAL A 89 -15.28 -8.32 -6.13
CA VAL A 89 -15.45 -7.12 -6.95
C VAL A 89 -16.81 -6.52 -6.62
N GLU A 90 -16.81 -5.32 -6.05
CA GLU A 90 -18.00 -4.59 -5.65
C GLU A 90 -18.21 -3.39 -6.55
N VAL A 91 -19.33 -3.33 -7.28
CA VAL A 91 -19.72 -2.14 -8.05
C VAL A 91 -20.59 -1.25 -7.14
N LEU A 92 -19.94 -0.34 -6.42
CA LEU A 92 -20.57 0.50 -5.40
C LEU A 92 -21.33 1.71 -5.97
N VAL A 93 -20.90 2.19 -7.14
CA VAL A 93 -21.61 3.19 -7.94
C VAL A 93 -21.67 2.70 -9.38
N LYS A 94 -22.89 2.50 -9.89
CA LYS A 94 -23.16 2.09 -11.27
C LYS A 94 -23.45 3.32 -12.13
N ALA A 95 -23.04 3.28 -13.39
CA ALA A 95 -23.47 4.22 -14.42
C ALA A 95 -23.82 3.45 -15.69
N ASN A 96 -24.94 3.76 -16.35
CA ASN A 96 -25.37 3.02 -17.55
C ASN A 96 -24.48 3.29 -18.78
N LYS A 97 -23.88 4.49 -18.84
CA LYS A 97 -22.98 4.95 -19.90
C LYS A 97 -21.85 5.74 -19.24
N PRO A 98 -20.90 5.05 -18.57
CA PRO A 98 -19.86 5.73 -17.83
C PRO A 98 -18.99 6.56 -18.78
N THR A 99 -18.65 7.77 -18.35
CA THR A 99 -17.58 8.58 -18.96
C THR A 99 -16.32 8.56 -18.09
N HIS A 100 -16.44 8.11 -16.84
CA HIS A 100 -15.33 7.88 -15.93
C HIS A 100 -15.51 6.57 -15.16
N ARG A 101 -14.40 5.95 -14.79
CA ARG A 101 -14.38 4.74 -13.99
C ARG A 101 -13.27 4.82 -12.95
N LEU A 102 -13.66 4.65 -11.69
CA LEU A 102 -12.75 4.66 -10.56
C LEU A 102 -12.67 3.24 -9.99
N ILE A 103 -11.48 2.64 -10.07
CA ILE A 103 -11.21 1.28 -9.58
C ILE A 103 -10.35 1.43 -8.33
N HIS A 104 -10.86 1.01 -7.18
CA HIS A 104 -10.18 1.07 -5.89
C HIS A 104 -9.71 -0.33 -5.48
N LEU A 105 -8.39 -0.52 -5.42
CA LEU A 105 -7.78 -1.67 -4.80
C LEU A 105 -7.59 -1.42 -3.30
N ARG A 106 -8.25 -2.23 -2.46
CA ARG A 106 -8.15 -2.12 -1.00
C ARG A 106 -6.75 -2.50 -0.54
N ASP A 107 -6.14 -1.60 0.21
CA ASP A 107 -4.77 -1.73 0.66
C ASP A 107 -4.61 -1.96 2.16
N TRP A 108 -3.58 -2.74 2.49
CA TRP A 108 -3.07 -2.87 3.83
C TRP A 108 -1.97 -1.82 3.99
N HIS A 109 -2.24 -0.76 4.74
CA HIS A 109 -1.34 0.38 4.78
C HIS A 109 -0.08 0.12 5.60
N PHE A 110 1.04 0.67 5.14
CA PHE A 110 2.24 0.80 5.95
C PHE A 110 2.01 1.79 7.09
N VAL A 111 2.32 1.38 8.32
CA VAL A 111 2.29 2.23 9.50
C VAL A 111 3.69 2.28 10.09
N GLN A 112 4.20 3.48 10.41
CA GLN A 112 5.48 3.62 11.09
C GLN A 112 5.41 3.04 12.51
N ARG A 113 6.53 2.52 13.04
CA ARG A 113 6.62 1.87 14.36
C ARG A 113 5.97 2.67 15.50
N ASN A 114 6.19 3.99 15.55
CA ASN A 114 5.67 4.83 16.64
C ASN A 114 4.14 4.95 16.61
N PRO A 115 3.50 5.36 15.49
CA PRO A 115 2.06 5.23 15.28
C PRO A 115 1.52 3.82 15.60
N PHE A 116 2.17 2.77 15.09
CA PHE A 116 1.77 1.38 15.36
C PHE A 116 1.79 1.06 16.87
N ALA A 117 2.79 1.53 17.61
CA ALA A 117 2.87 1.33 19.05
C ALA A 117 1.70 1.98 19.81
N ILE A 118 1.26 3.16 19.37
CA ILE A 118 0.09 3.84 19.94
C ILE A 118 -1.16 2.99 19.74
N ASP A 119 -1.33 2.41 18.55
CA ASP A 119 -2.46 1.54 18.23
C ASP A 119 -2.45 0.26 19.05
N MET A 120 -1.30 -0.40 19.13
CA MET A 120 -1.20 -1.64 19.86
C MET A 120 -1.50 -1.44 21.34
N ARG A 121 -0.99 -0.36 21.96
CA ARG A 121 -1.33 -0.04 23.37
C ARG A 121 -2.81 0.23 23.54
N ALA A 122 -3.43 1.00 22.64
CA ALA A 122 -4.85 1.30 22.68
C ALA A 122 -5.72 0.04 22.48
N ALA A 123 -5.33 -0.85 21.57
CA ALA A 123 -6.03 -2.09 21.26
C ALA A 123 -5.89 -3.14 22.39
N LEU A 124 -4.72 -3.24 23.01
CA LEU A 124 -4.45 -4.18 24.09
C LEU A 124 -4.92 -3.69 25.47
N GLY A 125 -5.13 -2.37 25.63
CA GLY A 125 -5.53 -1.79 26.92
C GLY A 125 -4.47 -1.91 28.01
N ARG A 126 -3.19 -2.14 27.63
CA ARG A 126 -2.05 -2.26 28.54
C ARG A 126 -0.78 -1.70 27.91
N GLU A 127 0.22 -1.46 28.75
CA GLU A 127 1.58 -1.19 28.29
C GLU A 127 2.18 -2.42 27.59
N ILE A 128 3.08 -2.14 26.65
CA ILE A 128 3.78 -3.12 25.82
C ILE A 128 5.28 -2.83 25.95
N GLY A 129 6.06 -3.85 26.30
CA GLY A 129 7.52 -3.73 26.35
C GLY A 129 8.13 -3.65 24.95
N ASP A 130 9.34 -3.10 24.84
CA ASP A 130 9.98 -2.89 23.53
C ASP A 130 10.16 -4.18 22.72
N GLU A 131 10.54 -5.28 23.37
CA GLU A 131 10.71 -6.59 22.70
C GLU A 131 9.38 -7.11 22.12
N GLU A 132 8.28 -6.97 22.86
CA GLU A 132 6.96 -7.37 22.38
C GLU A 132 6.50 -6.47 21.23
N LEU A 133 6.73 -5.16 21.35
CA LEU A 133 6.42 -4.19 20.31
C LEU A 133 7.20 -4.46 19.02
N ASP A 134 8.50 -4.76 19.12
CA ASP A 134 9.34 -5.08 17.97
C ASP A 134 8.88 -6.36 17.27
N ARG A 135 8.53 -7.39 18.04
CA ARG A 135 7.94 -8.62 17.49
C ARG A 135 6.64 -8.32 16.74
N LEU A 136 5.69 -7.63 17.37
CA LEU A 136 4.40 -7.30 16.76
C LEU A 136 4.55 -6.42 15.52
N TYR A 137 5.50 -5.47 15.54
CA TYR A 137 5.78 -4.63 14.40
C TYR A 137 6.40 -5.42 13.25
N GLU A 138 7.31 -6.35 13.53
CA GLU A 138 7.86 -7.24 12.53
C GLU A 138 6.78 -8.15 11.91
N GLU A 139 5.86 -8.67 12.72
CA GLU A 139 4.70 -9.43 12.23
C GLU A 139 3.83 -8.57 11.30
N HIS A 140 3.51 -7.33 11.68
CA HIS A 140 2.76 -6.39 10.84
C HIS A 140 3.46 -6.14 9.49
N LEU A 141 4.78 -5.96 9.48
CA LEU A 141 5.54 -5.77 8.25
C LEU A 141 5.54 -7.01 7.34
N LEU A 142 5.54 -8.22 7.92
CA LEU A 142 5.45 -9.47 7.14
C LEU A 142 4.05 -9.67 6.56
N GLU A 143 2.99 -9.33 7.31
CA GLU A 143 1.62 -9.33 6.80
C GLU A 143 1.45 -8.34 5.64
N LEU A 144 1.98 -7.13 5.82
CA LEU A 144 2.00 -6.09 4.79
C LEU A 144 2.70 -6.57 3.52
N ASP A 145 3.89 -7.17 3.64
CA ASP A 145 4.63 -7.64 2.47
C ASP A 145 3.87 -8.73 1.72
N ALA A 146 3.27 -9.68 2.43
CA ALA A 146 2.45 -10.73 1.81
C ALA A 146 1.27 -10.12 1.03
N VAL A 147 0.56 -9.14 1.60
CA VAL A 147 -0.54 -8.45 0.90
C VAL A 147 -0.04 -7.69 -0.32
N GLN A 148 1.05 -6.93 -0.20
CA GLN A 148 1.61 -6.18 -1.32
C GLN A 148 2.12 -7.09 -2.45
N LEU A 149 2.68 -8.26 -2.13
CA LEU A 149 3.11 -9.25 -3.14
C LEU A 149 1.93 -9.79 -3.96
N GLU A 150 0.78 -10.04 -3.34
CA GLU A 150 -0.43 -10.47 -4.04
C GLU A 150 -0.98 -9.33 -4.93
N GLN A 151 -1.08 -8.13 -4.38
CA GLN A 151 -1.55 -6.96 -5.11
C GLN A 151 -0.63 -6.59 -6.28
N LEU A 152 0.70 -6.69 -6.12
CA LEU A 152 1.66 -6.49 -7.22
C LEU A 152 1.36 -7.44 -8.38
N THR A 153 1.06 -8.70 -8.12
CA THR A 153 0.71 -9.67 -9.17
C THR A 153 -0.55 -9.27 -9.92
N LEU A 154 -1.60 -8.87 -9.20
CA LEU A 154 -2.83 -8.34 -9.79
C LEU A 154 -2.53 -7.14 -10.68
N VAL A 155 -1.82 -6.13 -10.16
CA VAL A 155 -1.55 -4.89 -10.89
C VAL A 155 -0.66 -5.15 -12.11
N ARG A 156 0.32 -6.06 -12.01
CA ARG A 156 1.14 -6.51 -13.15
C ARG A 156 0.31 -7.16 -14.25
N CYS A 157 -0.68 -7.97 -13.89
CA CYS A 157 -1.63 -8.52 -14.86
C CYS A 157 -2.41 -7.41 -15.57
N LEU A 158 -2.87 -6.40 -14.84
CA LEU A 158 -3.56 -5.24 -15.40
C LEU A 158 -2.67 -4.39 -16.32
N ILE A 159 -1.41 -4.18 -15.96
CA ILE A 159 -0.43 -3.47 -16.80
C ILE A 159 -0.22 -4.23 -18.11
N LYS A 160 0.16 -5.51 -18.00
CA LYS A 160 0.57 -6.33 -19.15
C LYS A 160 -0.58 -6.63 -20.11
N HIS A 161 -1.79 -6.84 -19.59
CA HIS A 161 -2.90 -7.36 -20.39
C HIS A 161 -4.08 -6.40 -20.55
N HIS A 162 -4.24 -5.42 -19.67
CA HIS A 162 -5.42 -4.55 -19.63
C HIS A 162 -5.10 -3.06 -19.72
N GLY A 163 -3.84 -2.72 -20.01
CA GLY A 163 -3.44 -1.38 -20.40
C GLY A 163 -3.28 -0.37 -19.27
N LEU A 164 -3.18 -0.84 -18.02
CA LEU A 164 -2.90 0.04 -16.89
C LEU A 164 -1.49 0.66 -17.03
N LYS A 165 -1.41 1.98 -16.91
CA LYS A 165 -0.15 2.74 -17.07
C LYS A 165 0.19 3.63 -15.88
N ARG A 166 -0.82 4.07 -15.14
CA ARG A 166 -0.68 5.02 -14.03
C ARG A 166 -1.52 4.56 -12.86
N VAL A 167 -1.01 4.76 -11.65
CA VAL A 167 -1.71 4.41 -10.40
C VAL A 167 -1.84 5.66 -9.55
N PHE A 168 -3.02 5.86 -8.99
CA PHE A 168 -3.27 6.91 -8.02
C PHE A 168 -2.99 6.40 -6.62
N SER A 169 -2.25 7.18 -5.84
CA SER A 169 -1.78 6.77 -4.52
C SER A 169 -2.18 7.79 -3.46
N GLU A 170 -2.72 7.28 -2.36
CA GLU A 170 -2.89 8.02 -1.11
C GLU A 170 -1.53 8.36 -0.47
N GLY A 171 -1.52 9.35 0.43
CA GLY A 171 -0.41 9.60 1.35
C GLY A 171 0.50 10.76 0.98
N PHE A 172 0.33 11.35 -0.21
CA PHE A 172 1.08 12.53 -0.61
C PHE A 172 0.31 13.40 -1.61
N SER A 173 0.65 14.68 -1.65
CA SER A 173 0.02 15.69 -2.50
C SER A 173 0.91 16.08 -3.68
N SER A 174 0.40 16.91 -4.59
CA SER A 174 1.19 17.46 -5.69
C SER A 174 2.41 18.28 -5.21
N LYS A 175 2.35 18.90 -4.03
CA LYS A 175 3.48 19.62 -3.41
C LYS A 175 4.63 18.68 -2.99
N ASP A 176 4.32 17.42 -2.71
CA ASP A 176 5.28 16.42 -2.25
C ASP A 176 5.92 15.62 -3.40
N MET A 177 5.47 15.87 -4.64
CA MET A 177 5.82 15.06 -5.80
C MET A 177 7.32 15.04 -6.10
N GLU A 178 8.02 16.17 -5.95
CA GLU A 178 9.47 16.23 -6.19
C GLU A 178 10.22 15.34 -5.20
N ASN A 179 9.89 15.45 -3.91
CA ASN A 179 10.47 14.61 -2.85
C ASN A 179 10.16 13.13 -3.07
N TYR A 180 8.93 12.82 -3.51
CA TYR A 180 8.54 11.45 -3.84
C TYR A 180 9.38 10.89 -5.01
N LYS A 181 9.58 11.66 -6.08
CA LYS A 181 10.42 11.26 -7.23
C LYS A 181 11.88 11.05 -6.83
N ASP A 182 12.44 11.93 -6.01
CA ASP A 182 13.79 11.79 -5.48
C ASP A 182 13.93 10.50 -4.68
N ARG A 183 12.97 10.23 -3.78
CA ARG A 183 12.92 8.99 -3.02
C ARG A 183 12.87 7.75 -3.91
N ILE A 184 12.00 7.74 -4.93
CA ILE A 184 11.89 6.63 -5.88
C ILE A 184 13.19 6.44 -6.66
N SER A 185 13.84 7.52 -7.09
CA SER A 185 15.14 7.49 -7.78
C SER A 185 16.23 6.85 -6.92
N VAL A 186 16.33 7.25 -5.65
CA VAL A 186 17.28 6.66 -4.69
C VAL A 186 17.02 5.18 -4.50
N LEU A 187 15.76 4.77 -4.23
CA LEU A 187 15.41 3.38 -4.01
C LEU A 187 15.66 2.51 -5.25
N ARG A 188 15.37 3.02 -6.45
CA ARG A 188 15.68 2.36 -7.71
C ARG A 188 17.17 2.11 -7.88
N LYS A 189 18.00 3.12 -7.56
CA LYS A 189 19.46 2.97 -7.61
C LYS A 189 19.95 1.95 -6.58
N MET A 190 19.43 2.00 -5.36
CA MET A 190 19.79 1.04 -4.31
C MET A 190 19.42 -0.39 -4.69
N GLU A 191 18.22 -0.64 -5.21
CA GLU A 191 17.78 -1.97 -5.65
C GLU A 191 18.72 -2.54 -6.72
N LYS A 192 19.05 -1.72 -7.73
CA LYS A 192 19.89 -2.13 -8.85
C LYS A 192 21.34 -2.40 -8.44
N ASP A 193 21.94 -1.47 -7.71
CA ASP A 193 23.39 -1.44 -7.51
C ASP A 193 23.80 -2.08 -6.18
N GLN A 194 23.14 -1.70 -5.08
CA GLN A 194 23.57 -2.07 -3.72
C GLN A 194 22.96 -3.39 -3.26
N VAL A 195 21.63 -3.53 -3.37
CA VAL A 195 20.91 -4.70 -2.84
C VAL A 195 21.26 -5.96 -3.62
N SER A 196 21.42 -5.85 -4.94
CA SER A 196 21.93 -6.95 -5.78
C SER A 196 23.32 -7.42 -5.33
N GLN A 197 24.22 -6.50 -4.99
CA GLN A 197 25.54 -6.83 -4.47
C GLN A 197 25.46 -7.46 -3.07
N LEU A 198 24.65 -6.90 -2.17
CA LEU A 198 24.43 -7.45 -0.83
C LEU A 198 23.90 -8.89 -0.88
N ARG A 199 22.95 -9.19 -1.77
CA ARG A 199 22.43 -10.55 -1.96
C ARG A 199 23.52 -11.53 -2.42
N LYS A 200 24.43 -11.09 -3.31
CA LYS A 200 25.58 -11.92 -3.72
C LYS A 200 26.56 -12.15 -2.57
N GLN A 201 26.92 -11.08 -1.85
CA GLN A 201 27.79 -11.17 -0.67
C GLN A 201 27.19 -12.06 0.41
N LEU A 202 25.87 -12.04 0.60
CA LEU A 202 25.18 -12.92 1.53
C LEU A 202 25.43 -14.40 1.19
N ILE A 203 25.31 -14.78 -0.08
CA ILE A 203 25.58 -16.15 -0.55
C ILE A 203 27.03 -16.53 -0.27
N ASP A 204 27.98 -15.65 -0.58
CA ASP A 204 29.42 -15.90 -0.35
C ASP A 204 29.73 -16.08 1.14
N VAL A 205 29.18 -15.22 2.00
CA VAL A 205 29.39 -15.26 3.46
C VAL A 205 28.74 -16.49 4.09
N GLN A 206 27.59 -16.94 3.59
CA GLN A 206 26.93 -18.17 4.05
C GLN A 206 27.74 -19.44 3.78
N ALA A 207 28.67 -19.41 2.81
CA ALA A 207 29.59 -20.52 2.56
C ALA A 207 30.77 -20.54 3.56
N LEU A 208 31.01 -19.46 4.29
CA LEU A 208 32.09 -19.35 5.28
C LEU A 208 31.65 -19.90 6.64
N LYS A 209 32.63 -20.23 7.49
CA LYS A 209 32.41 -20.71 8.87
C LYS A 209 33.07 -19.78 9.87
N GLY A 210 32.53 -19.72 11.08
CA GLY A 210 33.09 -18.97 12.21
C GLY A 210 32.27 -17.75 12.63
N ASP A 211 32.62 -17.18 13.78
CA ASP A 211 31.86 -16.10 14.41
C ASP A 211 31.86 -14.81 13.60
N GLU A 212 32.98 -14.50 12.94
CA GLU A 212 33.10 -13.29 12.14
C GLU A 212 32.22 -13.34 10.87
N ALA A 213 32.15 -14.51 10.22
CA ALA A 213 31.24 -14.72 9.10
C ALA A 213 29.77 -14.51 9.51
N ARG A 214 29.37 -15.00 10.69
CA ARG A 214 28.02 -14.81 11.23
C ARG A 214 27.69 -13.33 11.47
N LYS A 215 28.61 -12.55 12.04
CA LYS A 215 28.41 -11.10 12.24
C LYS A 215 28.23 -10.35 10.91
N ILE A 216 29.03 -10.69 9.90
CA ILE A 216 28.90 -10.10 8.57
C ILE A 216 27.56 -10.50 7.93
N GLU A 217 27.15 -11.77 8.07
CA GLU A 217 25.86 -12.24 7.59
C GLU A 217 24.70 -11.44 8.20
N ASP A 218 24.73 -11.22 9.52
CA ASP A 218 23.71 -10.46 10.25
C ASP A 218 23.66 -8.98 9.82
N GLN A 219 24.83 -8.36 9.59
CA GLN A 219 24.92 -7.00 9.07
C GLN A 219 24.32 -6.88 7.66
N ILE A 220 24.65 -7.83 6.77
CA ILE A 220 24.11 -7.86 5.40
C ILE A 220 22.59 -8.06 5.42
N LYS A 221 22.10 -9.01 6.22
CA LYS A 221 20.66 -9.24 6.40
C LYS A 221 19.94 -8.00 6.93
N THR A 222 20.55 -7.29 7.88
CA THR A 222 20.01 -6.03 8.41
C THR A 222 19.88 -4.97 7.31
N MET A 223 20.92 -4.75 6.50
CA MET A 223 20.88 -3.79 5.39
C MET A 223 19.83 -4.14 4.33
N ILE A 224 19.70 -5.43 3.99
CA ILE A 224 18.66 -5.90 3.08
C ILE A 224 17.28 -5.65 3.69
N ARG A 225 17.08 -5.98 4.96
CA ARG A 225 15.79 -5.80 5.65
C ARG A 225 15.38 -4.32 5.73
N GLU A 226 16.30 -3.42 6.04
CA GLU A 226 16.04 -1.98 6.04
C GLU A 226 15.62 -1.47 4.65
N HIS A 227 16.21 -2.02 3.59
CA HIS A 227 15.79 -1.71 2.23
C HIS A 227 14.38 -2.25 1.92
N GLU A 228 14.08 -3.49 2.30
CA GLU A 228 12.73 -4.06 2.16
C GLU A 228 11.68 -3.19 2.87
N VAL A 229 11.94 -2.73 4.09
CA VAL A 229 11.03 -1.84 4.82
C VAL A 229 10.80 -0.52 4.05
N ARG A 230 11.85 0.05 3.43
CA ARG A 230 11.70 1.25 2.59
C ARG A 230 10.87 1.00 1.33
N LEU A 231 10.91 -0.22 0.78
CA LEU A 231 10.04 -0.63 -0.33
C LEU A 231 8.59 -0.79 0.12
N LEU A 232 8.35 -1.35 1.31
CA LEU A 232 7.01 -1.48 1.88
C LEU A 232 6.36 -0.12 2.11
N GLU A 233 7.14 0.86 2.58
CA GLU A 233 6.65 2.22 2.84
C GLU A 233 6.19 2.96 1.58
N VAL A 234 6.79 2.70 0.41
CA VAL A 234 6.31 3.30 -0.86
C VAL A 234 5.14 2.53 -1.49
N GLY A 235 4.74 1.40 -0.89
CA GLY A 235 3.59 0.61 -1.33
C GLY A 235 3.75 -0.03 -2.70
N VAL A 236 2.66 -0.63 -3.17
CA VAL A 236 2.57 -1.27 -4.49
C VAL A 236 2.87 -0.29 -5.62
N SER A 237 2.30 0.91 -5.57
CA SER A 237 2.47 1.97 -6.58
C SER A 237 3.94 2.37 -6.71
N GLY A 238 4.63 2.63 -5.60
CA GLY A 238 6.04 2.98 -5.58
C GLY A 238 6.95 1.83 -6.03
N ARG A 239 6.67 0.59 -5.62
CA ARG A 239 7.44 -0.59 -6.05
C ARG A 239 7.37 -0.78 -7.58
N LEU A 240 6.19 -0.62 -8.19
CA LEU A 240 6.01 -0.68 -9.65
C LEU A 240 6.72 0.46 -10.38
N LEU A 241 6.73 1.66 -9.79
CA LEU A 241 7.46 2.78 -10.36
C LEU A 241 8.97 2.55 -10.26
N ILE A 242 9.47 2.04 -9.13
CA ILE A 242 10.88 1.68 -8.94
C ILE A 242 11.36 0.71 -10.02
N THR A 243 10.58 -0.34 -10.32
CA THR A 243 10.90 -1.34 -11.35
C THR A 243 10.66 -0.84 -12.79
N GLY A 244 9.99 0.29 -12.97
CA GLY A 244 9.68 0.88 -14.28
C GLY A 244 8.54 0.17 -15.01
N GLU A 245 7.66 -0.51 -14.26
CA GLU A 245 6.52 -1.26 -14.81
C GLU A 245 5.30 -0.35 -15.09
N ILE A 246 5.23 0.81 -14.42
CA ILE A 246 4.24 1.86 -14.69
C ILE A 246 4.93 3.16 -15.11
N GLU A 247 4.19 3.99 -15.83
CA GLU A 247 4.67 5.28 -16.32
C GLU A 247 4.70 6.33 -15.21
N ASP A 248 3.72 6.31 -14.30
CA ASP A 248 3.61 7.34 -13.26
C ASP A 248 2.79 6.89 -12.04
N VAL A 249 3.05 7.56 -10.90
CA VAL A 249 2.20 7.51 -9.71
C VAL A 249 1.64 8.90 -9.47
N VAL A 250 0.32 9.02 -9.48
CA VAL A 250 -0.39 10.30 -9.40
C VAL A 250 -0.91 10.51 -7.97
N PRO A 251 -0.67 11.66 -7.33
CA PRO A 251 -1.18 11.93 -6.00
C PRO A 251 -2.68 12.24 -6.09
N ILE A 252 -3.43 11.81 -5.08
CA ILE A 252 -4.85 12.17 -4.96
C ILE A 252 -5.13 13.15 -3.84
N GLU A 253 -4.14 13.45 -3.00
CA GLU A 253 -4.34 14.32 -1.86
C GLU A 253 -4.25 15.79 -2.25
N ASP A 254 -5.24 16.56 -1.79
CA ASP A 254 -5.11 17.99 -1.64
C ASP A 254 -4.41 18.27 -0.30
N THR A 255 -3.29 19.01 -0.34
CA THR A 255 -2.46 19.23 0.86
C THR A 255 -3.25 19.83 2.02
N ASP A 256 -4.08 20.84 1.73
CA ASP A 256 -4.75 21.62 2.77
C ASP A 256 -5.92 20.82 3.36
N LEU A 257 -6.63 20.05 2.53
CA LEU A 257 -7.71 19.18 2.98
C LEU A 257 -7.19 17.94 3.72
N LEU A 258 -6.06 17.38 3.30
CA LEU A 258 -5.37 16.31 4.01
C LEU A 258 -4.99 16.77 5.43
N ASP A 259 -4.37 17.95 5.54
CA ASP A 259 -3.98 18.52 6.82
C ASP A 259 -5.19 18.83 7.71
N LYS A 260 -6.26 19.39 7.14
CA LYS A 260 -7.50 19.67 7.89
C LYS A 260 -8.20 18.39 8.36
N ALA A 261 -8.14 17.32 7.58
CA ALA A 261 -8.75 16.04 7.90
C ALA A 261 -7.97 15.21 8.93
N LYS A 262 -6.78 15.67 9.38
CA LYS A 262 -6.05 15.06 10.50
C LYS A 262 -6.96 14.96 11.72
N PRO A 263 -7.21 13.75 12.24
CA PRO A 263 -8.13 13.56 13.34
C PRO A 263 -7.44 13.65 14.70
N VAL A 264 -6.13 13.89 14.76
CA VAL A 264 -5.41 14.12 16.00
C VAL A 264 -5.69 15.55 16.46
N THR A 265 -6.35 15.71 17.60
CA THR A 265 -6.62 17.01 18.22
C THR A 265 -5.38 17.54 18.97
N PRO A 266 -5.33 18.84 19.32
CA PRO A 266 -4.21 19.39 20.09
C PRO A 266 -3.94 18.69 21.44
N ASP A 267 -4.94 18.02 22.02
CA ASP A 267 -4.80 17.19 23.23
C ASP A 267 -4.39 15.73 22.93
N GLY A 268 -3.97 15.42 21.71
CA GLY A 268 -3.49 14.09 21.29
C GLY A 268 -4.58 13.03 21.12
N LYS A 269 -5.86 13.40 21.26
CA LYS A 269 -6.99 12.47 21.07
C LYS A 269 -7.37 12.34 19.60
N LEU A 270 -8.03 11.24 19.27
CA LEU A 270 -8.51 10.96 17.93
C LEU A 270 -10.00 11.34 17.82
N ARG A 271 -10.29 12.32 16.98
CA ARG A 271 -11.65 12.79 16.66
C ARG A 271 -11.77 13.04 15.16
N PHE A 272 -12.64 12.27 14.50
CA PHE A 272 -12.96 12.47 13.09
C PHE A 272 -14.03 13.54 12.96
N ASP A 273 -13.77 14.50 12.09
CA ASP A 273 -14.78 15.45 11.62
C ASP A 273 -15.34 14.92 10.29
N PRO A 274 -16.59 14.41 10.25
CA PRO A 274 -17.16 13.83 9.04
C PRO A 274 -17.21 14.83 7.88
N GLY A 275 -17.37 16.13 8.17
CA GLY A 275 -17.37 17.18 7.15
C GLY A 275 -16.01 17.35 6.49
N LYS A 276 -14.92 17.31 7.29
CA LYS A 276 -13.55 17.39 6.76
C LYS A 276 -13.14 16.13 6.01
N VAL A 277 -13.52 14.94 6.51
CA VAL A 277 -13.29 13.67 5.80
C VAL A 277 -14.03 13.67 4.45
N LYS A 278 -15.30 14.08 4.44
CA LYS A 278 -16.08 14.22 3.20
C LYS A 278 -15.44 15.20 2.22
N ALA A 279 -14.95 16.34 2.69
CA ALA A 279 -14.26 17.32 1.85
C ALA A 279 -12.97 16.76 1.23
N ARG A 280 -12.17 16.02 2.01
CA ARG A 280 -10.98 15.31 1.51
C ARG A 280 -11.35 14.25 0.47
N ASN A 281 -12.33 13.40 0.73
CA ASN A 281 -12.80 12.39 -0.22
C ASN A 281 -13.32 13.04 -1.53
N ASP A 282 -13.97 14.21 -1.44
CA ASP A 282 -14.39 14.97 -2.62
C ASP A 282 -13.21 15.45 -3.45
N ALA A 283 -12.13 15.93 -2.82
CA ALA A 283 -10.93 16.32 -3.53
C ALA A 283 -10.22 15.12 -4.18
N GLN A 284 -10.12 13.98 -3.49
CA GLN A 284 -9.55 12.76 -4.06
C GLN A 284 -10.31 12.30 -5.31
N VAL A 285 -11.65 12.29 -5.28
CA VAL A 285 -12.46 11.93 -6.44
C VAL A 285 -12.28 12.93 -7.58
N LYS A 286 -12.28 14.24 -7.30
CA LYS A 286 -12.02 15.26 -8.34
C LYS A 286 -10.66 15.05 -9.02
N ALA A 287 -9.60 14.85 -8.23
CA ALA A 287 -8.26 14.61 -8.74
C ALA A 287 -8.22 13.41 -9.70
N VAL A 288 -8.93 12.33 -9.38
CA VAL A 288 -9.02 11.16 -10.26
C VAL A 288 -9.78 11.49 -11.55
N LEU A 289 -10.96 12.12 -11.45
CA LEU A 289 -11.80 12.45 -12.62
C LEU A 289 -11.10 13.43 -13.58
N GLU A 290 -10.30 14.35 -13.07
CA GLU A 290 -9.54 15.33 -13.86
C GLU A 290 -8.36 14.72 -14.63
N ASN A 291 -7.92 13.51 -14.27
CA ASN A 291 -6.73 12.86 -14.84
C ASN A 291 -7.03 11.78 -15.89
N GLY A 292 -8.30 11.67 -16.32
CA GLY A 292 -8.72 10.87 -17.47
C GLY A 292 -9.94 9.99 -17.20
N PRO A 293 -10.35 9.19 -18.21
CA PRO A 293 -11.55 8.37 -18.13
C PRO A 293 -11.44 7.21 -17.12
N VAL A 294 -10.24 6.81 -16.73
CA VAL A 294 -10.04 5.72 -15.76
C VAL A 294 -8.99 6.09 -14.74
N GLY A 295 -9.32 5.89 -13.47
CA GLY A 295 -8.38 5.96 -12.36
C GLY A 295 -8.32 4.65 -11.59
N PHE A 296 -7.15 4.02 -11.58
CA PHE A 296 -6.85 2.91 -10.69
C PHE A 296 -6.19 3.46 -9.43
N VAL A 297 -6.87 3.35 -8.29
CA VAL A 297 -6.49 3.97 -7.02
C VAL A 297 -6.19 2.87 -6.01
N ILE A 298 -5.08 3.03 -5.28
CA ILE A 298 -4.75 2.18 -4.13
C ILE A 298 -5.00 3.02 -2.88
N LEU A 299 -5.97 2.61 -2.07
CA LEU A 299 -6.36 3.29 -0.84
C LEU A 299 -6.48 2.27 0.28
N GLY A 300 -6.44 2.76 1.52
CA GLY A 300 -6.66 1.91 2.68
C GLY A 300 -8.01 1.23 2.56
N GLY A 301 -8.09 -0.06 2.86
CA GLY A 301 -9.29 -0.84 2.56
C GLY A 301 -10.57 -0.37 3.26
N SER A 302 -10.48 0.53 4.23
CA SER A 302 -11.62 1.20 4.85
C SER A 302 -12.17 2.40 4.11
N HIS A 303 -11.46 2.92 3.12
CA HIS A 303 -11.92 4.06 2.34
C HIS A 303 -13.17 3.68 1.56
N ASP A 304 -14.17 4.56 1.62
CA ASP A 304 -15.34 4.51 0.77
C ASP A 304 -15.55 5.87 0.12
N LEU A 305 -15.35 5.91 -1.20
CA LEU A 305 -15.55 7.11 -2.01
C LEU A 305 -16.93 7.16 -2.66
N SER A 306 -17.83 6.21 -2.38
CA SER A 306 -19.12 6.06 -3.08
C SER A 306 -19.95 7.34 -3.07
N ASP A 307 -20.07 7.99 -1.91
CA ASP A 307 -20.86 9.22 -1.78
C ASP A 307 -20.24 10.39 -2.55
N SER A 308 -18.91 10.47 -2.59
CA SER A 308 -18.18 11.47 -3.37
C SER A 308 -18.31 11.20 -4.86
N VAL A 309 -18.19 9.94 -5.31
CA VAL A 309 -18.37 9.57 -6.73
C VAL A 309 -19.81 9.81 -7.18
N ARG A 310 -20.84 9.47 -6.38
CA ARG A 310 -22.25 9.77 -6.73
C ARG A 310 -22.48 11.25 -6.93
N ARG A 311 -21.98 12.07 -6.00
CA ARG A 311 -22.17 13.52 -5.99
C ARG A 311 -21.41 14.21 -7.12
N LEU A 312 -20.14 13.85 -7.33
CA LEU A 312 -19.25 14.54 -8.27
C LEU A 312 -19.31 13.95 -9.69
N GLY A 313 -19.64 12.66 -9.80
CA GLY A 313 -19.71 11.96 -11.09
C GLY A 313 -20.99 12.21 -11.89
N GLY A 314 -22.00 12.85 -11.30
CA GLY A 314 -23.23 13.25 -12.01
C GLY A 314 -23.97 12.09 -12.71
N GLY A 315 -23.90 10.87 -12.13
CA GLY A 315 -24.47 9.66 -12.72
C GLY A 315 -23.70 9.09 -13.92
N LYS A 316 -22.51 9.62 -14.23
CA LYS A 316 -21.63 9.20 -15.34
C LYS A 316 -20.32 8.57 -14.88
N SER A 317 -20.11 8.42 -13.58
CA SER A 317 -18.91 7.79 -13.03
C SER A 317 -19.24 6.48 -12.36
N GLU A 318 -18.47 5.44 -12.66
CA GLU A 318 -18.48 4.18 -11.95
C GLU A 318 -17.50 4.17 -10.79
N TYR A 319 -17.86 3.45 -9.72
CA TYR A 319 -16.95 3.14 -8.63
C TYR A 319 -16.95 1.66 -8.34
N ILE A 320 -15.78 1.04 -8.47
CA ILE A 320 -15.57 -0.39 -8.33
C ILE A 320 -14.50 -0.60 -7.26
N ARG A 321 -14.78 -1.45 -6.28
CA ARG A 321 -13.83 -1.80 -5.22
C ARG A 321 -13.39 -3.26 -5.35
N LEU A 322 -12.09 -3.49 -5.17
CA LEU A 322 -11.44 -4.79 -5.27
C LEU A 322 -10.89 -5.23 -3.92
N THR A 323 -11.16 -6.46 -3.55
CA THR A 323 -10.61 -7.13 -2.37
C THR A 323 -9.78 -8.32 -2.82
N THR A 324 -8.54 -8.43 -2.34
CA THR A 324 -7.69 -9.60 -2.57
C THR A 324 -7.74 -10.57 -1.39
N LYS A 325 -7.37 -11.84 -1.63
CA LYS A 325 -7.49 -12.92 -0.64
C LYS A 325 -6.69 -12.63 0.63
N LEU A 326 -5.43 -12.19 0.51
CA LEU A 326 -4.61 -11.89 1.68
C LEU A 326 -5.08 -10.63 2.40
N PHE A 327 -5.51 -9.60 1.66
CA PHE A 327 -6.09 -8.41 2.30
C PHE A 327 -7.31 -8.79 3.16
N GLU A 328 -8.23 -9.61 2.64
CA GLU A 328 -9.38 -10.07 3.41
C GLU A 328 -8.96 -10.88 4.63
N LYS A 329 -8.04 -11.83 4.44
CA LYS A 329 -7.56 -12.71 5.52
C LYS A 329 -6.88 -11.95 6.66
N MET A 330 -6.06 -10.93 6.35
CA MET A 330 -5.46 -10.08 7.38
C MET A 330 -6.47 -9.09 7.95
N GLY A 331 -7.56 -8.83 7.22
CA GLY A 331 -8.68 -7.98 7.61
C GLY A 331 -9.59 -8.56 8.70
N GLN A 332 -9.64 -9.89 8.83
CA GLN A 332 -10.46 -10.65 9.76
C GLN A 332 -9.79 -10.86 11.12
#